data_AF-A0A395YET0-F1
#
_entry.id   AF-A0A395YET0-F1
#
_cell.length_a   1.000
_cell.length_b   1.000
_cell.length_c   1.000
_cell.angle_alpha   90.00
_cell.angle_beta   90.00
_cell.angle_gamma   90.00
#
_symmetry.space_group_name_H-M   'P 1'
#
loop_
_entity.id
_entity.type
_entity.pdbx_description
1 polymer ?
#
loop_
_entity_poly.entity_id
_entity_poly.type
_entity_poly.pdbx_seq_one_letter_code
_entity_poly.pdbx_strand_id
1 'polypeptide(L)'
;MKMIFAVDEEKTPEGKKLPVEHCIKGTKGWMIADGLEVDGAEYIDKPNFGWSHWNEWTFDEIEMVGLCTDICVVSNALILKAEFPEVKITVDASCCAGVTPESHEAALLTMKMCQIDVINE
;
A
#
# COMPACT_ATOMS: atom_id res chain seq x y z
N MET A 1 10.94 4.60 10.46
CA MET A 1 9.63 5.22 10.78
C MET A 1 8.55 4.29 10.28
N LYS A 2 7.46 4.13 11.03
CA LYS A 2 6.36 3.22 10.65
C LYS A 2 5.15 4.05 10.26
N MET A 3 4.51 3.68 9.16
CA MET A 3 3.32 4.35 8.67
C MET A 3 2.19 3.35 8.48
N ILE A 4 0.98 3.76 8.84
CA ILE A 4 -0.23 2.99 8.64
C ILE A 4 -1.17 3.81 7.77
N PHE A 5 -1.67 3.19 6.71
CA PHE A 5 -2.53 3.83 5.73
C PHE A 5 -3.97 3.34 5.89
N ALA A 6 -4.88 4.29 6.08
CA ALA A 6 -6.32 4.07 5.93
C ALA A 6 -6.77 4.78 4.65
N VAL A 7 -7.68 4.15 3.91
CA VAL A 7 -8.15 4.68 2.62
C VAL A 7 -9.55 5.21 2.77
N ASP A 8 -9.89 6.36 2.20
CA ASP A 8 -11.27 6.85 2.18
C ASP A 8 -11.75 7.01 0.74
N GLU A 9 -12.62 6.10 0.27
CA GLU A 9 -12.83 5.90 -1.18
C GLU A 9 -14.25 6.10 -1.70
N GLU A 10 -15.26 6.24 -0.83
CA GLU A 10 -16.69 6.13 -1.23
C GLU A 10 -17.06 7.09 -2.38
N LYS A 11 -16.41 8.27 -2.43
CA LYS A 11 -16.75 9.33 -3.40
C LYS A 11 -15.78 9.43 -4.57
N THR A 12 -14.69 8.65 -4.59
CA THR A 12 -13.65 8.75 -5.61
C THR A 12 -13.97 7.90 -6.84
N PRO A 13 -13.37 8.19 -8.02
CA PRO A 13 -13.53 7.34 -9.19
C PRO A 13 -13.03 5.91 -8.99
N GLU A 14 -12.04 5.71 -8.11
CA GLU A 14 -11.49 4.40 -7.74
C GLU A 14 -12.53 3.61 -6.94
N GLY A 15 -13.04 4.17 -5.83
CA GLY A 15 -14.04 3.49 -5.00
C GLY A 15 -15.35 3.21 -5.73
N LYS A 16 -15.83 4.12 -6.60
CA LYS A 16 -17.05 3.93 -7.39
C LYS A 16 -16.98 2.78 -8.41
N LYS A 17 -15.78 2.36 -8.79
CA LYS A 17 -15.57 1.26 -9.76
C LYS A 17 -15.32 -0.08 -9.07
N LEU A 18 -15.19 -0.10 -7.75
CA LEU A 18 -15.11 -1.33 -7.00
C LEU A 18 -16.47 -2.05 -7.00
N PRO A 19 -16.47 -3.39 -7.00
CA PRO A 19 -17.71 -4.18 -7.04
C PRO A 19 -18.53 -4.09 -5.75
N VAL A 20 -17.94 -3.58 -4.67
CA VAL A 20 -18.55 -3.40 -3.35
C VAL A 20 -18.07 -2.08 -2.73
N GLU A 21 -18.86 -1.52 -1.82
CA GLU A 21 -18.42 -0.41 -1.00
C GLU A 21 -17.16 -0.80 -0.20
N HIS A 22 -16.17 0.09 -0.18
CA HIS A 22 -14.86 -0.19 0.38
C HIS A 22 -14.36 1.01 1.20
N CYS A 23 -13.74 0.71 2.35
CA CYS A 23 -13.10 1.68 3.25
C CYS A 23 -13.85 3.02 3.44
N ILE A 24 -15.10 2.97 3.90
CA ILE A 24 -15.92 4.16 4.19
C ILE A 24 -15.47 4.79 5.51
N LYS A 25 -15.04 6.05 5.48
CA LYS A 25 -14.56 6.78 6.67
C LYS A 25 -15.53 6.75 7.84
N GLY A 26 -14.99 6.50 9.03
CA GLY A 26 -15.75 6.40 10.28
C GLY A 26 -16.51 5.08 10.49
N THR A 27 -16.42 4.13 9.55
CA THR A 27 -16.95 2.78 9.73
C THR A 27 -15.89 1.82 10.29
N LYS A 28 -16.32 0.68 10.83
CA LYS A 28 -15.39 -0.35 11.33
C LYS A 28 -14.43 -0.85 10.24
N GLY A 29 -14.89 -0.97 8.99
CA GLY A 29 -14.07 -1.42 7.87
C GLY A 29 -13.00 -0.42 7.42
N TRP A 30 -13.04 0.81 7.94
CA TRP A 30 -12.05 1.85 7.69
C TRP A 30 -10.96 1.94 8.77
N MET A 31 -11.25 1.43 9.98
CA MET A 31 -10.30 1.47 11.09
C MET A 31 -9.14 0.49 10.86
N ILE A 32 -8.01 0.76 11.52
CA ILE A 32 -6.88 -0.16 11.55
C ILE A 32 -7.30 -1.44 12.27
N ALA A 33 -6.98 -2.59 11.68
CA ALA A 33 -7.37 -3.87 12.24
C ALA A 33 -6.72 -4.10 13.61
N ASP A 34 -7.46 -4.75 14.51
CA ASP A 34 -7.01 -5.05 15.86
C ASP A 34 -5.63 -5.75 15.85
N GLY A 35 -4.68 -5.20 16.61
CA GLY A 35 -3.31 -5.74 16.71
C GLY A 35 -2.33 -5.24 15.64
N LEU A 36 -2.77 -4.43 14.68
CA LEU A 36 -1.89 -3.78 13.70
C LEU A 36 -1.51 -2.34 14.08
N GLU A 37 -2.08 -1.78 15.14
CA GLU A 37 -1.63 -0.50 15.66
C GLU A 37 -0.21 -0.61 16.19
N VAL A 38 0.60 0.40 15.87
CA VAL A 38 1.99 0.45 16.31
C VAL A 38 2.25 1.78 16.98
N ASP A 39 2.81 1.71 18.19
CA ASP A 39 3.12 2.88 18.99
C ASP A 39 4.10 3.80 18.25
N GLY A 40 3.75 5.08 18.16
CA GLY A 40 4.53 6.09 17.43
C GLY A 40 4.50 5.94 15.89
N ALA A 41 3.55 5.19 15.33
CA ALA A 41 3.30 5.20 13.90
C ALA A 41 2.62 6.49 13.44
N GLU A 42 2.95 6.91 12.22
CA GLU A 42 2.24 7.97 11.53
C GLU A 42 1.02 7.38 10.80
N TYR A 43 -0.15 7.98 11.01
CA TYR A 43 -1.40 7.52 10.43
C TYR A 43 -1.79 8.44 9.28
N ILE A 44 -1.93 7.87 8.09
CA ILE A 44 -2.18 8.62 6.86
C ILE A 44 -3.52 8.22 6.29
N ASP A 45 -4.43 9.20 6.25
CA ASP A 45 -5.67 9.12 5.48
C ASP A 45 -5.34 9.34 4.01
N LYS A 46 -5.23 8.27 3.22
CA LYS A 46 -4.95 8.38 1.79
C LYS A 46 -6.26 8.55 0.99
N PRO A 47 -6.33 9.54 0.07
CA PRO A 47 -7.55 9.82 -0.69
C PRO A 47 -7.78 8.84 -1.86
N ASN A 48 -6.78 8.01 -2.19
CA ASN A 48 -6.71 7.22 -3.42
C ASN A 48 -5.94 5.90 -3.17
N PHE A 49 -5.90 4.98 -4.13
CA PHE A 49 -5.11 3.73 -4.02
C PHE A 49 -3.62 4.02 -3.75
N GLY A 50 -3.02 4.86 -4.58
CA GLY A 50 -1.70 5.45 -4.35
C GLY A 50 -1.77 6.72 -3.51
N TRP A 51 -0.73 6.96 -2.71
CA TRP A 51 -0.49 8.24 -2.06
C TRP A 51 0.62 8.97 -2.81
N SER A 52 0.44 10.26 -3.11
CA SER A 52 1.35 11.03 -3.98
C SER A 52 2.13 12.12 -3.23
N HIS A 53 2.13 12.05 -1.90
CA HIS A 53 2.79 13.03 -1.02
C HIS A 53 4.04 12.43 -0.36
N TRP A 54 4.57 11.32 -0.90
CA TRP A 54 5.74 10.67 -0.33
C TRP A 54 6.98 11.58 -0.39
N ASN A 55 7.09 12.42 -1.42
CA ASN A 55 8.11 13.45 -1.58
C ASN A 55 8.15 14.52 -0.47
N GLU A 56 7.14 14.60 0.40
CA GLU A 56 7.15 15.44 1.60
C GLU A 56 8.02 14.83 2.72
N TRP A 57 8.50 13.60 2.51
CA TRP A 57 9.25 12.81 3.46
C TRP A 57 10.61 12.42 2.89
N THR A 58 11.48 11.88 3.73
CA THR A 58 12.79 11.38 3.33
C THR A 58 13.00 10.00 3.92
N PHE A 59 13.56 9.11 3.09
CA PHE A 59 13.74 7.71 3.41
C PHE A 59 15.17 7.29 3.07
N ASP A 60 15.82 6.57 3.98
CA ASP A 60 17.07 5.87 3.70
C ASP A 60 16.80 4.50 3.05
N GLU A 61 15.78 3.79 3.55
CA GLU A 61 15.29 2.51 3.07
C GLU A 61 13.78 2.41 3.36
N ILE A 62 13.05 1.68 2.51
CA ILE A 62 11.61 1.49 2.63
C ILE A 62 11.29 -0.01 2.62
N GLU A 63 10.55 -0.45 3.63
CA GLU A 63 9.93 -1.77 3.68
C GLU A 63 8.41 -1.62 3.63
N MET A 64 7.77 -2.40 2.76
CA MET A 64 6.35 -2.33 2.48
C MET A 64 5.66 -3.65 2.76
N VAL A 65 4.53 -3.56 3.46
CA VAL A 65 3.58 -4.65 3.70
C VAL A 65 2.16 -4.11 3.62
N GLY A 66 1.16 -4.96 3.43
CA GLY A 66 -0.24 -4.57 3.50
C GLY A 66 -1.14 -5.16 2.43
N LEU A 67 -2.34 -4.60 2.33
CA LEU A 67 -3.43 -5.12 1.51
C LEU A 67 -4.10 -4.00 0.68
N CYS A 68 -4.59 -4.27 -0.53
CA CYS A 68 -4.33 -5.46 -1.35
C CYS A 68 -3.04 -5.28 -2.18
N THR A 69 -2.30 -6.36 -2.42
CA THR A 69 -1.01 -6.32 -3.15
C THR A 69 -1.14 -5.75 -4.55
N ASP A 70 -2.20 -6.15 -5.24
CA ASP A 70 -2.55 -5.84 -6.62
C ASP A 70 -3.28 -4.50 -6.80
N ILE A 71 -3.44 -3.73 -5.72
CA ILE A 71 -4.08 -2.41 -5.74
C ILE A 71 -3.19 -1.40 -5.01
N CYS A 72 -3.25 -1.36 -3.69
CA CYS A 72 -2.61 -0.30 -2.89
C CYS A 72 -1.10 -0.49 -2.76
N VAL A 73 -0.64 -1.72 -2.54
CA VAL A 73 0.80 -1.98 -2.33
C VAL A 73 1.56 -1.70 -3.61
N VAL A 74 1.16 -2.30 -4.75
CA VAL A 74 1.82 -2.06 -6.04
C VAL A 74 1.74 -0.60 -6.46
N SER A 75 0.60 0.08 -6.27
CA SER A 75 0.46 1.50 -6.63
C SER A 75 1.45 2.38 -5.87
N ASN A 76 1.55 2.20 -4.55
CA ASN A 76 2.49 2.98 -3.74
C ASN A 76 3.94 2.59 -3.99
N ALA A 77 4.24 1.30 -4.20
CA ALA A 77 5.60 0.86 -4.46
C ALA A 77 6.14 1.46 -5.76
N LEU A 78 5.31 1.54 -6.81
CA LEU A 78 5.68 2.18 -8.08
C LEU A 78 5.82 3.71 -7.95
N ILE A 79 4.95 4.39 -7.19
CA ILE A 79 5.09 5.83 -6.92
C ILE A 79 6.39 6.09 -6.17
N LEU A 80 6.64 5.35 -5.08
CA LEU A 80 7.86 5.46 -4.29
C LEU A 80 9.11 5.19 -5.12
N LYS A 81 9.09 4.17 -5.99
CA LYS A 81 10.23 3.90 -6.87
C LYS A 81 10.47 5.02 -7.88
N ALA A 82 9.41 5.67 -8.36
CA ALA A 82 9.53 6.81 -9.27
C ALA A 82 10.03 8.07 -8.56
N GLU A 83 9.56 8.34 -7.34
CA GLU A 83 9.96 9.51 -6.54
C GLU A 83 11.36 9.35 -5.93
N PHE A 84 11.74 8.12 -5.57
CA PHE A 84 12.99 7.78 -4.90
C PHE A 84 13.75 6.66 -5.63
N PRO A 85 14.30 6.94 -6.84
CA PRO A 85 14.90 5.91 -7.70
C PRO A 85 16.07 5.17 -7.05
N GLU A 86 16.83 5.85 -6.20
CA GLU A 86 18.03 5.32 -5.54
C GLU A 86 17.75 4.68 -4.17
N VAL A 87 16.54 4.88 -3.61
CA VAL A 87 16.19 4.30 -2.31
C VAL A 87 15.89 2.82 -2.50
N LYS A 88 16.42 1.99 -1.60
CA LYS A 88 16.09 0.56 -1.57
C LYS A 88 14.65 0.40 -1.07
N ILE A 89 13.83 -0.28 -1.88
CA ILE A 89 12.44 -0.59 -1.56
C ILE A 89 12.30 -2.11 -1.54
N THR A 90 11.78 -2.63 -0.44
CA THR A 90 11.53 -4.06 -0.24
C THR A 90 10.05 -4.29 0.09
N VAL A 91 9.44 -5.30 -0.51
CA VAL A 91 8.10 -5.78 -0.21
C VAL A 91 8.22 -7.18 0.41
N ASP A 92 7.67 -7.36 1.61
CA ASP A 92 7.53 -8.70 2.22
C ASP A 92 6.21 -9.34 1.75
N ALA A 93 6.33 -10.32 0.87
CA ALA A 93 5.20 -11.02 0.27
C ALA A 93 4.38 -11.83 1.29
N SER A 94 5.04 -12.39 2.31
CA SER A 94 4.37 -13.14 3.38
C SER A 94 3.43 -12.29 4.24
N CYS A 95 3.65 -10.97 4.24
CA CYS A 95 2.82 -9.97 4.92
C CYS A 95 1.89 -9.20 3.95
N CYS A 96 1.65 -9.77 2.77
CA CYS A 96 0.84 -9.20 1.71
C CYS A 96 -0.19 -10.22 1.21
N ALA A 97 -1.31 -9.75 0.66
CA ALA A 97 -2.26 -10.58 -0.08
C ALA A 97 -2.98 -9.75 -1.13
N GLY A 98 -3.16 -10.31 -2.33
CA GLY A 98 -3.96 -9.72 -3.40
C GLY A 98 -5.43 -10.14 -3.33
N VAL A 99 -6.26 -9.59 -4.23
CA VAL A 99 -7.67 -10.00 -4.36
C VAL A 99 -7.79 -11.49 -4.73
N THR A 100 -6.89 -11.99 -5.59
CA THR A 100 -6.70 -13.42 -5.86
C THR A 100 -5.22 -13.78 -5.76
N PRO A 101 -4.87 -15.09 -5.60
CA PRO A 101 -3.48 -15.51 -5.67
C PRO A 101 -2.80 -15.11 -6.98
N GLU A 102 -3.51 -15.21 -8.11
CA GLU A 102 -2.95 -14.86 -9.42
C GLU A 102 -2.68 -13.35 -9.55
N SER A 103 -3.58 -12.50 -9.06
CA SER A 103 -3.37 -11.05 -9.10
C SER A 103 -2.28 -10.60 -8.12
N HIS A 104 -2.17 -11.26 -6.96
CA HIS A 104 -1.06 -11.09 -6.02
C HIS A 104 0.29 -11.35 -6.70
N GLU A 105 0.47 -12.51 -7.32
CA GLU A 105 1.71 -12.88 -8.02
C GLU A 105 2.04 -11.92 -9.17
N ALA A 106 1.02 -11.51 -9.94
CA ALA A 106 1.21 -10.56 -11.04
C ALA A 106 1.71 -9.19 -10.54
N ALA A 107 1.22 -8.73 -9.38
CA ALA A 107 1.64 -7.49 -8.76
C ALA A 107 3.08 -7.59 -8.22
N LEU A 108 3.42 -8.67 -7.51
CA LEU A 108 4.79 -8.92 -7.05
C LEU A 108 5.77 -8.97 -8.23
N LEU A 109 5.42 -9.67 -9.31
CA LEU A 109 6.23 -9.73 -10.53
C LEU A 109 6.44 -8.35 -11.14
N THR A 110 5.39 -7.52 -11.19
CA THR A 110 5.48 -6.14 -11.70
C THR A 110 6.45 -5.31 -10.86
N MET A 111 6.40 -5.42 -9.53
CA MET A 111 7.32 -4.72 -8.63
C MET A 111 8.77 -5.17 -8.84
N LYS A 112 9.01 -6.49 -8.98
CA LYS A 112 10.34 -7.03 -9.32
C LYS A 112 10.91 -6.43 -10.62
N MET A 113 10.09 -6.29 -11.66
CA MET A 113 10.51 -5.68 -12.94
C MET A 113 10.92 -4.21 -12.78
N CYS A 114 10.36 -3.52 -11.80
CA CYS A 114 10.69 -2.14 -11.45
C CYS A 114 11.86 -2.02 -10.45
N GLN A 115 12.62 -3.10 -10.22
CA GLN A 115 13.75 -3.14 -9.28
C GLN A 115 13.34 -2.84 -7.84
N ILE A 116 12.14 -3.28 -7.45
CA ILE A 116 11.72 -3.36 -6.05
C ILE A 116 12.01 -4.78 -5.58
N ASP A 117 12.70 -4.92 -4.46
CA ASP A 117 13.03 -6.22 -3.89
C ASP A 117 11.75 -6.87 -3.35
N VAL A 118 11.53 -8.15 -3.64
CA VAL A 118 10.44 -8.94 -3.06
C VAL A 118 11.05 -10.10 -2.27
N ILE A 119 10.62 -10.27 -1.03
CA ILE A 119 11.12 -11.31 -0.11
C ILE A 119 9.97 -12.14 0.45
N ASN A 120 10.29 -13.33 0.95
CA ASN A 120 9.37 -14.22 1.66
C ASN A 120 8.11 -14.61 0.84
N GLU A 121 8.29 -14.91 -0.45
CA GLU A 121 7.24 -15.45 -1.34
C GLU A 121 6.81 -16.87 -0.95
#